data_AF-A0A7W1LK99-F1
#
_entry.id   AF-A0A7W1LK99-F1
#
_cell.length_a   1.000
_cell.length_b   1.000
_cell.length_c   1.000
_cell.angle_alpha   90.00
_cell.angle_beta   90.00
_cell.angle_gamma   90.00
#
_symmetry.space_group_name_H-M   'P 1'
#
loop_
_entity.id
_entity.type
_entity.pdbx_description
1 polymer ?
#
loop_
_entity_poly.entity_id
_entity_poly.type
_entity_poly.pdbx_seq_one_letter_code
_entity_poly.pdbx_strand_id
1 'polypeptide(L)'
;EEVFAPDEQRYRMSTRLRRLNELGFDVDEVELVTSAEGSRLRITTRVAEPGHHRQQLFRLTGLEASENQARRLLNDLYSFRAYLEQRDGRPVSDSLAGHLWRTEIYEPVIAATPEHLVGRLAPAEIFHEVLEHRWFLSEQAQRDVGTTAAAESYFAGVLPHAPTGATSPLIATQTIPRTPG
;
A
#
# COMPACT_ATOMS: atom_id res chain seq x y z
N GLU A 1 17.60 -15.40 20.26
CA GLU A 1 16.72 -16.29 19.47
C GLU A 1 15.33 -16.03 19.98
N GLU A 2 14.46 -15.46 19.14
CA GLU A 2 13.17 -14.94 19.60
C GLU A 2 12.11 -15.45 18.61
N VAL A 3 11.27 -16.36 19.09
CA VAL A 3 10.22 -17.03 18.33
C VAL A 3 8.96 -16.17 18.44
N PHE A 4 8.59 -15.53 17.34
CA PHE A 4 7.43 -14.64 17.29
C PHE A 4 6.21 -15.31 16.65
N ALA A 5 5.03 -14.89 17.06
CA ALA A 5 3.76 -15.37 16.55
C ALA A 5 3.61 -15.11 15.03
N PRO A 6 2.87 -15.95 14.28
CA PRO A 6 2.81 -15.92 12.81
C PRO A 6 2.31 -14.58 12.23
N ASP A 7 1.39 -13.93 12.94
CA ASP A 7 0.80 -12.63 12.65
C ASP A 7 1.80 -11.47 12.87
N GLU A 8 2.60 -11.54 13.93
CA GLU A 8 3.64 -10.58 14.26
C GLU A 8 4.83 -10.64 13.27
N GLN A 9 5.14 -11.85 12.78
CA GLN A 9 6.13 -12.06 11.71
C GLN A 9 5.67 -11.45 10.37
N ARG A 10 4.43 -11.72 9.94
CA ARG A 10 3.88 -11.16 8.68
C ARG A 10 3.89 -9.63 8.69
N TYR A 11 3.51 -9.03 9.82
CA TYR A 11 3.51 -7.59 10.00
C TYR A 11 4.93 -7.00 9.88
N ARG A 12 5.93 -7.51 10.61
CA ARG A 12 7.32 -7.03 10.53
C ARG A 12 7.99 -7.32 9.18
N MET A 13 7.60 -8.39 8.50
CA MET A 13 8.07 -8.71 7.15
C MET A 13 7.55 -7.69 6.12
N SER A 14 6.27 -7.30 6.19
CA SER A 14 5.69 -6.28 5.32
C SER A 14 6.40 -4.91 5.45
N THR A 15 6.79 -4.54 6.68
CA THR A 15 7.53 -3.29 6.95
C THR A 15 8.94 -3.28 6.37
N ARG A 16 9.67 -4.40 6.45
CA ARG A 16 11.03 -4.50 5.90
C ARG A 16 11.07 -4.48 4.37
N LEU A 17 10.07 -5.08 3.72
CA LEU A 17 9.99 -5.14 2.26
C LEU A 17 9.63 -3.79 1.62
N ARG A 18 8.82 -2.97 2.30
CA ARG A 18 8.48 -1.63 1.79
C ARG A 18 9.64 -0.64 1.85
N ARG A 19 10.53 -0.72 2.86
CA ARG A 19 11.76 0.10 2.89
C ARG A 19 12.64 -0.08 1.65
N LEU A 20 12.63 -1.26 1.03
CA LEU A 20 13.34 -1.52 -0.22
C LEU A 20 12.57 -0.98 -1.43
N ASN A 21 11.24 -1.04 -1.40
CA ASN A 21 10.37 -0.51 -2.45
C ASN A 21 10.44 1.04 -2.53
N GLU A 22 10.55 1.72 -1.39
CA GLU A 22 10.76 3.18 -1.27
C GLU A 22 12.08 3.66 -1.90
N LEU A 23 13.07 2.77 -2.04
CA LEU A 23 14.39 3.07 -2.63
C LEU A 23 14.43 2.89 -4.17
N GLY A 24 13.30 2.63 -4.82
CA GLY A 24 13.21 2.49 -6.28
C GLY A 24 13.60 1.11 -6.81
N PHE A 25 13.76 0.11 -5.94
CA PHE A 25 13.95 -1.28 -6.35
C PHE A 25 12.61 -1.97 -6.53
N ASP A 26 12.45 -2.64 -7.68
CA ASP A 26 11.35 -3.57 -7.87
C ASP A 26 11.68 -4.85 -7.12
N VAL A 27 10.83 -5.18 -6.14
CA VAL A 27 10.96 -6.41 -5.36
C VAL A 27 9.97 -7.38 -5.97
N ASP A 28 10.33 -7.88 -7.16
CA ASP A 28 9.53 -8.82 -7.95
C ASP A 28 9.35 -10.16 -7.22
N GLU A 29 10.30 -10.54 -6.36
CA GLU A 29 10.24 -11.79 -5.59
C GLU A 29 10.93 -11.62 -4.23
N VAL A 30 10.18 -11.91 -3.17
CA VAL A 30 10.71 -12.15 -1.83
C VAL A 30 10.43 -13.61 -1.51
N GLU A 31 11.47 -14.42 -1.54
CA GLU A 31 11.36 -15.80 -1.13
C GLU A 31 11.79 -15.90 0.34
N LEU A 32 10.85 -16.29 1.20
CA LEU A 32 11.15 -16.66 2.57
C LEU A 32 11.65 -18.11 2.58
N VAL A 33 12.96 -18.28 2.52
CA VAL A 33 13.59 -19.60 2.62
C VAL A 33 13.65 -19.98 4.09
N THR A 34 12.71 -20.82 4.53
CA THR A 34 12.71 -21.35 5.90
C THR A 34 13.53 -22.64 5.92
N SER A 35 14.63 -22.67 6.67
CA SER A 35 15.41 -23.89 6.92
C SER A 35 15.38 -24.27 8.41
N ALA A 36 15.91 -25.45 8.73
CA ALA A 36 16.02 -25.94 10.11
C ALA A 36 16.88 -25.03 11.02
N GLU A 37 17.63 -24.07 10.46
CA GLU A 37 18.47 -23.11 11.18
C GLU A 37 17.85 -21.71 11.28
N GLY A 38 16.62 -21.51 10.78
CA GLY A 38 15.90 -20.23 10.81
C GLY A 38 15.42 -19.75 9.43
N SER A 39 14.64 -18.67 9.43
CA SER A 39 14.09 -18.07 8.20
C SER A 39 15.07 -17.07 7.58
N ARG A 40 15.44 -17.28 6.32
CA ARG A 40 16.29 -16.38 5.53
C ARG A 40 15.45 -15.72 4.43
N LEU A 41 15.66 -14.42 4.23
CA LEU A 41 14.96 -13.62 3.22
C LEU A 41 15.83 -13.55 1.96
N ARG A 42 15.35 -14.05 0.83
CA ARG A 42 15.99 -13.88 -0.47
C ARG A 42 15.19 -12.85 -1.27
N ILE A 43 15.85 -11.75 -1.62
CA ILE A 43 15.26 -10.64 -2.39
C ILE A 43 15.94 -10.63 -3.75
N THR A 44 15.16 -10.75 -4.82
CA THR A 44 15.63 -10.54 -6.19
C THR A 44 15.22 -9.15 -6.63
N THR A 45 16.18 -8.26 -6.90
CA THR A 45 15.92 -6.91 -7.41
C THR A 45 16.00 -6.88 -8.93
N ARG A 46 14.96 -6.34 -9.59
CA ARG A 46 14.97 -6.03 -11.02
C ARG A 46 14.73 -4.53 -11.23
N VAL A 47 15.24 -3.98 -12.34
CA VAL A 47 14.86 -2.65 -12.82
C VAL A 47 13.62 -2.81 -13.70
N ALA A 48 12.49 -2.26 -13.27
CA ALA A 48 11.28 -2.24 -14.07
C ALA A 48 11.45 -1.37 -15.33
N GLU A 49 10.84 -1.77 -16.44
CA GLU A 49 10.71 -0.90 -17.60
C GLU A 49 9.87 0.34 -17.26
N PRO A 50 10.25 1.55 -17.73
CA PRO A 50 9.46 2.75 -17.48
C PRO A 50 8.00 2.60 -17.96
N GLY A 51 7.03 2.88 -17.09
CA GLY A 51 5.62 2.85 -17.45
C GLY A 51 4.93 1.50 -17.26
N HIS A 52 5.66 0.45 -16.87
CA HIS A 52 5.12 -0.90 -16.69
C HIS A 52 3.95 -0.92 -15.70
N HIS A 53 4.12 -0.32 -14.51
CA HIS A 53 3.09 -0.36 -13.47
C HIS A 53 1.83 0.41 -13.89
N ARG A 54 1.98 1.55 -14.57
CA ARG A 54 0.83 2.30 -15.07
C ARG A 54 0.03 1.49 -16.07
N GLN A 55 0.70 0.87 -17.04
CA GLN A 55 0.03 0.05 -18.06
C GLN A 55 -0.66 -1.17 -17.44
N GLN A 56 0.02 -1.82 -16.48
CA GLN A 56 -0.52 -2.95 -15.73
C GLN A 56 -1.77 -2.55 -14.93
N LEU A 57 -1.68 -1.49 -14.12
CA LEU A 57 -2.80 -1.01 -13.32
C LEU A 57 -3.98 -0.64 -14.20
N PHE A 58 -3.74 0.12 -15.28
CA PHE A 58 -4.77 0.51 -16.22
C PHE A 58 -5.44 -0.71 -16.86
N ARG A 59 -4.66 -1.72 -17.26
CA ARG A 59 -5.21 -2.95 -17.87
C ARG A 59 -6.10 -3.74 -16.90
N LEU A 60 -5.72 -3.82 -15.62
CA LEU A 60 -6.45 -4.62 -14.62
C LEU A 60 -7.65 -3.89 -14.01
N THR A 61 -7.60 -2.56 -13.96
CA THR A 61 -8.56 -1.76 -13.17
C THR A 61 -9.18 -0.60 -13.94
N GLY A 62 -8.58 -0.16 -15.05
CA GLY A 62 -8.94 1.07 -15.76
C GLY A 62 -8.52 2.36 -15.06
N LEU A 63 -7.74 2.28 -13.98
CA LEU A 63 -7.27 3.46 -13.24
C LEU A 63 -6.00 4.02 -13.86
N GLU A 64 -5.94 5.35 -13.93
CA GLU A 64 -4.73 6.09 -14.30
C GLU A 64 -4.05 6.64 -13.05
N ALA A 65 -2.73 6.50 -12.98
CA ALA A 65 -1.91 6.98 -11.88
C ALA A 65 -0.48 7.26 -12.36
N SER A 66 0.32 7.99 -11.57
CA SER A 66 1.77 8.05 -11.80
C SER A 66 2.43 6.68 -11.55
N GLU A 67 3.66 6.47 -12.01
CA GLU A 67 4.35 5.17 -11.87
C GLU A 67 4.43 4.68 -10.42
N ASN A 68 4.83 5.57 -9.50
CA ASN A 68 4.96 5.22 -8.08
C ASN A 68 3.60 4.95 -7.42
N GLN A 69 2.58 5.72 -7.77
CA GLN A 69 1.20 5.48 -7.30
C GLN A 69 0.70 4.14 -7.84
N ALA A 70 0.89 3.88 -9.14
CA ALA A 70 0.46 2.65 -9.78
C ALA A 70 1.10 1.41 -9.15
N ARG A 71 2.40 1.47 -8.87
CA ARG A 71 3.12 0.42 -8.13
C ARG A 71 2.51 0.16 -6.76
N ARG A 72 2.24 1.21 -5.97
CA ARG A 72 1.63 1.04 -4.64
C ARG A 72 0.21 0.46 -4.71
N LEU A 73 -0.60 0.91 -5.67
CA LEU A 73 -1.95 0.39 -5.88
C LEU A 73 -1.93 -1.09 -6.32
N LEU A 74 -1.02 -1.47 -7.21
CA LEU A 74 -0.84 -2.86 -7.63
C LEU A 74 -0.44 -3.77 -6.46
N ASN A 75 0.42 -3.31 -5.55
CA ASN A 75 0.78 -4.07 -4.36
C ASN A 75 -0.43 -4.36 -3.45
N ASP A 76 -1.33 -3.38 -3.29
CA ASP A 76 -2.57 -3.56 -2.52
C ASP A 76 -3.53 -4.53 -3.23
N LEU A 77 -3.67 -4.42 -4.55
CA LEU A 77 -4.43 -5.34 -5.40
C LEU A 77 -3.93 -6.79 -5.27
N TYR A 78 -2.61 -7.02 -5.38
CA TYR A 78 -2.04 -8.36 -5.27
C TYR A 78 -2.18 -8.93 -3.85
N SER A 79 -2.10 -8.08 -2.82
CA SER A 79 -2.37 -8.48 -1.44
C SER A 79 -3.84 -8.92 -1.26
N PHE A 80 -4.77 -8.17 -1.85
CA PHE A 80 -6.20 -8.52 -1.86
C PHE A 80 -6.46 -9.82 -2.63
N ARG A 81 -5.81 -10.02 -3.78
CA ARG A 81 -5.87 -11.28 -4.53
C ARG A 81 -5.43 -12.46 -3.66
N ALA A 82 -4.29 -12.35 -2.99
CA ALA A 82 -3.78 -13.41 -2.12
C ALA A 82 -4.76 -13.73 -0.98
N TYR A 83 -5.42 -12.71 -0.42
CA TYR A 83 -6.51 -12.90 0.54
C TYR A 83 -7.71 -13.65 -0.05
N LEU A 84 -8.15 -13.30 -1.27
CA LEU A 84 -9.24 -14.02 -1.94
C LEU A 84 -8.89 -15.48 -2.20
N GLU A 85 -7.67 -15.74 -2.68
CA GLU A 85 -7.18 -17.11 -2.94
C GLU A 85 -7.12 -17.94 -1.66
N GLN A 86 -6.66 -17.34 -0.56
CA GLN A 86 -6.65 -17.99 0.75
C GLN A 86 -8.06 -18.27 1.27
N ARG A 87 -8.99 -17.32 1.14
CA ARG A 87 -10.37 -17.43 1.62
C ARG A 87 -11.16 -18.47 0.84
N ASP A 88 -11.04 -18.45 -0.48
CA ASP A 88 -11.84 -19.29 -1.38
C ASP A 88 -11.17 -20.64 -1.69
N GLY A 89 -9.89 -20.81 -1.31
CA GLY A 89 -9.13 -22.05 -1.51
C GLY A 89 -8.85 -22.37 -2.98
N ARG A 90 -8.90 -21.36 -3.86
CA ARG A 90 -8.71 -21.51 -5.31
C ARG A 90 -7.95 -20.33 -5.91
N PRO A 91 -7.20 -20.52 -7.01
CA PRO A 91 -6.56 -19.41 -7.72
C PRO A 91 -7.59 -18.40 -8.24
N VAL A 92 -7.22 -17.12 -8.21
CA VAL A 92 -8.01 -16.00 -8.73
C VAL A 92 -7.23 -15.36 -9.87
N SER A 93 -7.88 -15.11 -11.00
CA SER A 93 -7.21 -14.45 -12.13
C SER A 93 -6.94 -12.97 -11.84
N ASP A 94 -5.85 -12.43 -12.38
CA ASP A 94 -5.46 -11.02 -12.18
C ASP A 94 -6.58 -10.05 -12.58
N SER A 95 -7.25 -10.30 -13.71
CA SER A 95 -8.34 -9.44 -14.19
C SER A 95 -9.54 -9.44 -13.24
N LEU A 96 -9.89 -10.61 -12.67
CA LEU A 96 -10.97 -10.70 -11.70
C LEU A 96 -10.58 -10.00 -10.39
N ALA A 97 -9.35 -10.25 -9.91
CA ALA A 97 -8.83 -9.59 -8.71
C ALA A 97 -8.80 -8.07 -8.88
N GLY A 98 -8.38 -7.56 -10.04
CA GLY A 98 -8.36 -6.13 -10.32
C GLY A 98 -9.74 -5.51 -10.35
N HIS A 99 -10.72 -6.19 -10.95
CA HIS A 99 -12.11 -5.73 -10.93
C HIS A 99 -12.68 -5.69 -9.51
N LEU A 100 -12.55 -6.79 -8.75
CA LEU A 100 -13.07 -6.89 -7.39
C LEU A 100 -12.38 -5.93 -6.44
N TRP A 101 -11.05 -5.79 -6.52
CA TRP A 101 -10.31 -4.83 -5.70
C TRP A 101 -10.79 -3.40 -5.97
N ARG A 102 -11.02 -3.06 -7.24
CA ARG A 102 -11.52 -1.74 -7.60
C ARG A 102 -12.90 -1.48 -6.99
N THR A 103 -13.84 -2.42 -7.12
CA THR A 103 -15.23 -2.21 -6.69
C THR A 103 -15.44 -2.40 -5.18
N GLU A 104 -14.65 -3.26 -4.53
CA GLU A 104 -14.81 -3.58 -3.10
C GLU A 104 -13.91 -2.74 -2.19
N ILE A 105 -12.76 -2.25 -2.69
CA ILE A 105 -11.77 -1.53 -1.87
C ILE A 105 -11.59 -0.10 -2.36
N TYR A 106 -11.23 0.09 -3.63
CA TYR A 106 -10.88 1.42 -4.15
C TYR A 106 -12.07 2.37 -4.20
N GLU A 107 -13.14 2.00 -4.91
CA GLU A 107 -14.30 2.86 -5.12
C GLU A 107 -15.01 3.24 -3.81
N PRO A 108 -15.22 2.33 -2.83
CA PRO A 108 -15.81 2.69 -1.55
C PRO A 108 -14.98 3.70 -0.76
N VAL A 109 -13.64 3.59 -0.78
CA VAL A 109 -12.75 4.54 -0.10
C VAL A 109 -12.85 5.91 -0.76
N ILE A 110 -12.83 5.98 -2.09
CA ILE A 110 -12.98 7.25 -2.82
C ILE A 110 -14.35 7.87 -2.58
N ALA A 111 -15.42 7.06 -2.62
CA ALA A 111 -16.79 7.51 -2.37
C ALA A 111 -17.00 8.05 -0.94
N ALA A 112 -16.18 7.60 0.03
CA ALA A 112 -16.20 8.10 1.39
C ALA A 112 -15.50 9.46 1.57
N THR A 113 -14.93 10.04 0.51
CA THR A 113 -14.32 11.38 0.57
C THR A 113 -15.38 12.42 0.95
N PRO A 114 -15.18 13.22 2.01
CA PRO A 114 -16.13 14.27 2.40
C PRO A 114 -16.39 15.26 1.25
N GLU A 115 -17.65 15.66 1.06
CA GLU A 115 -18.07 16.50 -0.07
C GLU A 115 -17.23 17.78 -0.23
N HIS A 116 -16.88 18.42 0.89
CA HIS A 116 -16.08 19.66 0.91
C HIS A 116 -14.59 19.46 0.58
N LEU A 117 -14.13 18.21 0.47
CA LEU A 117 -12.75 17.84 0.09
C LEU A 117 -12.67 17.22 -1.32
N VAL A 118 -13.81 16.97 -1.96
CA VAL A 118 -13.86 16.45 -3.34
C VAL A 118 -13.13 17.40 -4.29
N GLY A 119 -12.30 16.83 -5.17
CA GLY A 119 -11.54 17.59 -6.17
C GLY A 119 -10.27 18.27 -5.64
N ARG A 120 -9.97 18.16 -4.33
CA ARG A 120 -8.71 18.68 -3.77
C ARG A 120 -7.48 17.95 -4.31
N LEU A 121 -7.59 16.63 -4.45
CA LEU A 121 -6.59 15.75 -5.04
C LEU A 121 -7.27 14.78 -6.02
N ALA A 122 -6.49 14.23 -6.95
CA ALA A 122 -6.98 13.18 -7.85
C ALA A 122 -7.33 11.90 -7.05
N PRO A 123 -8.35 11.12 -7.45
CA PRO A 123 -8.73 9.90 -6.72
C PRO A 123 -7.59 8.90 -6.51
N ALA A 124 -6.74 8.67 -7.52
CA ALA A 124 -5.59 7.79 -7.39
C ALA A 124 -4.57 8.28 -6.35
N GLU A 125 -4.40 9.61 -6.22
CA GLU A 125 -3.54 10.23 -5.22
C GLU A 125 -4.15 10.11 -3.82
N ILE A 126 -5.45 10.37 -3.67
CA ILE A 126 -6.16 10.16 -2.41
C ILE A 126 -5.96 8.73 -1.90
N PHE A 127 -6.21 7.73 -2.75
CA PHE A 127 -6.06 6.33 -2.34
C PHE A 127 -4.60 5.98 -2.01
N HIS A 128 -3.65 6.49 -2.78
CA HIS A 128 -2.22 6.32 -2.51
C HIS A 128 -1.82 6.83 -1.12
N GLU A 129 -2.28 8.02 -0.74
CA GLU A 129 -2.04 8.63 0.57
C GLU A 129 -2.77 7.88 1.70
N VAL A 130 -3.99 7.39 1.45
CA VAL A 130 -4.70 6.52 2.42
C VAL A 130 -3.92 5.24 2.71
N LEU A 131 -3.31 4.62 1.69
CA LEU A 131 -2.46 3.43 1.89
C LEU A 131 -1.20 3.76 2.70
N GLU A 132 -0.62 4.95 2.54
CA GLU A 132 0.49 5.43 3.36
C GLU A 132 0.07 5.60 4.82
N HIS A 133 -1.05 6.29 5.01
CA HIS A 133 -1.60 6.58 6.32
C HIS A 133 -1.99 5.29 7.06
N ARG A 134 -2.57 4.32 6.34
CA ARG A 134 -2.87 2.98 6.87
C ARG A 134 -1.62 2.34 7.45
N TRP A 135 -0.50 2.40 6.74
CA TRP A 135 0.75 1.85 7.25
C TRP A 135 1.20 2.58 8.52
N PHE A 136 1.24 3.92 8.51
CA PHE A 136 1.65 4.71 9.66
C PHE A 136 0.80 4.39 10.90
N LEU A 137 -0.52 4.31 10.74
CA LEU A 137 -1.42 3.93 11.83
C LEU A 137 -1.22 2.48 12.28
N SER A 138 -1.01 1.55 11.35
CA SER A 138 -0.70 0.17 11.70
C SER A 138 0.64 0.05 12.44
N GLU A 139 1.61 0.93 12.14
CA GLU A 139 2.86 1.04 12.91
C GLU A 139 2.64 1.49 14.33
N GLN A 140 1.89 2.55 14.52
CA GLN A 140 1.59 3.05 15.86
C GLN A 140 0.77 2.04 16.68
N ALA A 141 -0.15 1.34 16.03
CA ALA A 141 -1.02 0.36 16.67
C ALA A 141 -0.37 -1.03 16.86
N GLN A 142 0.78 -1.28 16.24
CA GLN A 142 1.44 -2.61 16.17
C GLN A 142 0.49 -3.72 15.66
N ARG A 143 -0.47 -3.36 14.81
CA ARG A 143 -1.43 -4.27 14.18
C ARG A 143 -2.00 -3.64 12.93
N ASP A 144 -2.59 -4.42 12.04
CA ASP A 144 -3.34 -3.85 10.92
C ASP A 144 -4.58 -3.09 11.42
N VAL A 145 -4.74 -1.84 10.99
CA VAL A 145 -5.93 -1.02 11.26
C VAL A 145 -7.01 -1.15 10.19
N GLY A 146 -6.66 -1.67 9.00
CA GLY A 146 -7.57 -1.79 7.86
C GLY A 146 -7.77 -0.49 7.09
N THR A 147 -8.21 -0.61 5.83
CA THR A 147 -8.31 0.51 4.89
C THR A 147 -9.40 1.52 5.28
N THR A 148 -10.55 1.06 5.79
CA THR A 148 -11.66 1.94 6.18
C THR A 148 -11.27 2.89 7.32
N ALA A 149 -10.70 2.35 8.41
CA ALA A 149 -10.26 3.16 9.54
C ALA A 149 -9.15 4.14 9.15
N ALA A 150 -8.24 3.71 8.26
CA ALA A 150 -7.21 4.59 7.72
C ALA A 150 -7.80 5.72 6.86
N ALA A 151 -8.78 5.43 6.00
CA ALA A 151 -9.44 6.43 5.17
C ALA A 151 -10.15 7.49 6.04
N GLU A 152 -10.91 7.06 7.04
CA GLU A 152 -11.59 7.97 7.98
C GLU A 152 -10.58 8.88 8.70
N SER A 153 -9.50 8.31 9.22
CA SER A 153 -8.44 9.08 9.89
C SER A 153 -7.75 10.06 8.93
N TYR A 154 -7.47 9.63 7.69
CA TYR A 154 -6.85 10.45 6.67
C TYR A 154 -7.74 11.63 6.25
N PHE A 155 -9.04 11.38 6.03
CA PHE A 155 -10.00 12.42 5.66
C PHE A 155 -10.24 13.44 6.77
N ALA A 156 -10.18 13.00 8.04
CA ALA A 156 -10.34 13.90 9.17
C ALA A 156 -9.08 14.73 9.46
N GLY A 157 -7.89 14.16 9.27
CA GLY A 157 -6.64 14.74 9.79
C GLY A 157 -5.64 15.23 8.75
N VAL A 158 -5.61 14.66 7.54
CA VAL A 158 -4.53 14.90 6.58
C VAL A 158 -5.06 15.58 5.31
N LEU A 159 -6.11 15.02 4.68
CA LEU A 159 -6.66 15.55 3.43
C LEU A 159 -7.06 17.05 3.51
N PRO A 160 -7.63 17.57 4.61
CA PRO A 160 -7.97 19.00 4.72
C PRO A 160 -6.76 19.94 4.61
N HIS A 161 -5.55 19.44 4.86
CA HIS A 161 -4.31 20.20 4.82
C HIS A 161 -3.50 19.96 3.54
N ALA A 162 -3.93 19.04 2.66
CA ALA A 162 -3.27 18.79 1.39
C ALA A 162 -3.25 20.06 0.50
N PRO A 163 -2.25 20.28 -0.34
CA PRO A 163 -2.26 21.42 -1.27
C PRO A 163 -3.51 21.40 -2.17
N THR A 164 -4.10 22.57 -2.40
CA THR A 164 -5.24 22.71 -3.32
C THR A 164 -4.71 23.14 -4.68
N GLY A 165 -4.89 22.29 -5.69
CA GLY A 165 -4.33 22.51 -7.04
C GLY A 165 -3.07 21.68 -7.27
N ALA A 166 -2.99 21.06 -8.46
CA ALA A 166 -2.00 20.06 -8.84
C ALA A 166 -0.55 20.58 -8.78
N THR A 167 0.02 20.66 -7.60
CA THR A 167 1.46 20.54 -7.35
C THR A 167 1.59 20.09 -5.90
N SER A 168 1.60 18.78 -5.69
CA SER A 168 1.95 18.19 -4.40
C SER A 168 3.47 18.10 -4.34
N PRO A 169 4.19 18.96 -3.59
CA PRO A 169 5.55 18.65 -3.23
C PRO A 169 5.49 17.56 -2.18
N LEU A 170 6.10 16.42 -2.51
CA LEU A 170 6.46 15.32 -1.61
C LEU A 170 6.69 15.88 -0.19
N ILE A 171 5.85 15.45 0.76
CA ILE A 171 5.90 15.93 2.14
C ILE A 171 7.33 15.78 2.64
N ALA A 172 7.94 16.94 2.90
CA ALA A 172 9.22 17.05 3.54
C ALA A 172 9.18 16.26 4.85
N THR A 173 10.18 15.40 5.03
CA THR A 173 10.61 14.75 6.26
C THR A 173 10.20 15.58 7.49
N GLN A 174 9.06 15.24 8.10
CA GLN A 174 8.74 15.75 9.43
C GLN A 174 9.65 15.04 10.42
N THR A 175 10.78 15.69 10.68
CA THR A 175 11.63 15.46 11.84
C THR A 175 10.76 15.66 13.08
N ILE A 176 10.31 14.56 13.69
CA ILE A 176 9.73 14.58 15.03
C ILE A 176 10.85 14.99 15.99
N PRO A 177 10.68 16.04 16.83
CA PRO A 177 11.70 16.41 17.79
C PRO A 177 11.78 15.34 18.88
N ARG A 178 12.95 14.69 19.01
CA ARG A 178 13.25 13.90 20.21
C ARG A 178 13.49 14.88 21.36
N THR A 179 12.64 14.86 22.37
CA THR A 179 12.93 15.45 23.67
C THR A 179 13.99 14.58 24.36
N PRO A 180 15.15 15.12 24.79
CA PRO A 180 15.99 14.43 25.76
C PRO A 180 15.44 14.64 27.16
N GLY A 181 15.56 13.60 27.99
CA GLY A 181 15.26 13.67 29.43
C GLY A 181 16.25 14.49 30.23
#